data_AF-A0A235BUN5-F1
#
_entry.id   AF-A0A235BUN5-F1
#
_cell.length_a   1.000
_cell.length_b   1.000
_cell.length_c   1.000
_cell.angle_alpha   90.00
_cell.angle_beta   90.00
_cell.angle_gamma   90.00
#
_symmetry.space_group_name_H-M   'P 1'
#
loop_
_entity.id
_entity.type
_entity.pdbx_description
1 polymer ?
#
loop_
_entity_poly.entity_id
_entity_poly.type
_entity_poly.pdbx_seq_one_letter_code
_entity_poly.pdbx_strand_id
1 'polypeptide(L)' 'MLFLPEAVGGERSAASAMLLDITGRKVMELHAGANDIRHLAPGVYFIRNEATAKSAKVVIQR' A
#
# COMPACT_ATOMS: atom_id res chain seq x y z
N MET A 1 -6.95 4.30 8.87
CA MET A 1 -6.75 4.61 7.43
C MET A 1 -5.26 4.51 7.15
N LEU A 2 -4.88 4.06 5.95
CA LEU A 2 -3.48 4.05 5.49
C LEU A 2 -3.31 5.17 4.46
N PHE A 3 -2.34 6.05 4.66
CA PHE A 3 -2.08 7.16 3.74
C PHE A 3 -0.84 6.88 2.90
N LEU A 4 -0.96 7.00 1.58
CA LEU A 4 0.17 6.99 0.65
C LEU A 4 0.46 8.42 0.16
N PRO A 5 1.73 8.85 0.10
CA PRO A 5 2.07 10.15 -0.45
C PRO A 5 1.73 10.21 -1.94
N GLU A 6 1.29 11.38 -2.40
CA GLU A 6 1.24 11.70 -3.83
C GLU A 6 2.63 11.48 -4.44
N ALA A 7 2.72 10.82 -5.60
CA ALA A 7 4.00 10.53 -6.20
C ALA A 7 4.64 11.84 -6.69
N VAL A 8 5.74 12.23 -6.01
CA VAL A 8 6.49 13.45 -6.31
C VAL A 8 7.34 13.21 -7.55
N GLY A 9 6.82 13.55 -8.73
CA GLY A 9 7.52 13.43 -10.00
C GLY A 9 6.55 13.41 -11.19
N GLY A 10 6.67 14.40 -12.08
CA GLY A 10 5.82 14.59 -13.24
C GLY A 10 5.67 13.33 -14.11
N GLU A 11 4.45 13.14 -14.60
CA GLU A 11 4.05 12.26 -15.72
C GLU A 11 4.01 10.73 -15.48
N ARG A 12 4.38 10.22 -14.29
CA ARG A 12 4.13 8.81 -13.89
C ARG A 12 3.54 8.68 -12.47
N SER A 13 2.76 9.67 -12.05
CA SER A 13 2.33 9.84 -10.65
C SER A 13 1.15 8.92 -10.23
N ALA A 14 0.59 8.11 -11.14
CA ALA A 14 -0.36 7.06 -10.78
C ALA A 14 0.35 5.71 -10.55
N ALA A 15 1.43 5.70 -9.76
CA ALA A 15 2.11 4.47 -9.43
C ALA A 15 1.16 3.58 -8.60
N SER A 16 0.51 2.64 -9.28
CA SER A 16 -0.18 1.46 -8.73
C SER A 16 0.68 0.88 -7.61
N ALA A 17 0.19 0.99 -6.38
CA ALA A 17 0.73 0.26 -5.25
C ALA A 17 -0.29 -0.79 -4.85
N MET A 18 0.17 -1.90 -4.31
CA MET A 18 -0.71 -2.94 -3.79
C MET A 18 -0.35 -3.29 -2.37
N LEU A 19 -1.38 -3.65 -1.61
CA LEU A 19 -1.22 -4.22 -0.28
C LEU A 19 -1.21 -5.74 -0.38
N LEU A 20 -0.20 -6.36 0.21
CA LEU A 20 -0.03 -7.80 0.33
C LEU A 20 -0.17 -8.19 1.81
N ASP A 21 -0.76 -9.37 2.06
CA ASP A 21 -0.70 -9.98 3.39
C ASP A 21 0.69 -10.59 3.67
N ILE A 22 0.86 -11.16 4.86
CA ILE A 22 2.14 -11.76 5.30
C ILE A 22 2.60 -12.92 4.41
N THR A 23 1.70 -13.55 3.66
CA THR A 23 2.02 -14.63 2.73
C THR A 23 2.43 -14.11 1.35
N GLY A 24 2.36 -12.79 1.13
CA GLY A 24 2.63 -12.15 -0.16
C GLY A 24 1.43 -12.14 -1.10
N ARG A 25 0.25 -12.61 -0.67
CA ARG A 25 -0.98 -12.56 -1.47
C ARG A 25 -1.52 -11.14 -1.47
N LYS A 26 -1.95 -10.69 -2.65
CA LYS A 26 -2.61 -9.38 -2.82
C LYS A 26 -3.95 -9.34 -2.10
N VAL A 27 -4.12 -8.29 -1.31
CA VAL A 27 -5.31 -7.99 -0.52
C VAL A 27 -6.13 -6.89 -1.19
N MET A 28 -5.48 -5.80 -1.61
CA MET A 28 -6.14 -4.71 -2.32
C MET A 28 -5.15 -3.89 -3.15
N GLU A 29 -5.68 -3.15 -4.13
CA GLU A 29 -4.97 -2.03 -4.74
C GLU A 29 -4.95 -0.85 -3.77
N LEU A 30 -3.88 -0.06 -3.82
CA LEU A 30 -3.74 1.18 -3.10
C LEU A 30 -3.65 2.34 -4.09
N HIS A 31 -4.26 3.44 -3.72
CA HIS A 31 -4.17 4.71 -4.44
C HIS A 31 -3.47 5.76 -3.58
N ALA A 32 -3.03 6.85 -4.22
CA ALA A 32 -2.50 8.00 -3.51
C ALA A 32 -3.57 8.58 -2.55
N GLY A 33 -3.13 9.07 -1.40
CA GLY A 33 -4.02 9.54 -0.35
C GLY A 33 -4.52 8.42 0.57
N ALA A 34 -5.72 8.61 1.13
CA ALA A 34 -6.26 7.76 2.18
C ALA A 34 -6.93 6.49 1.63
N ASN A 35 -6.47 5.33 2.09
CA ASN A 35 -7.03 4.02 1.78
C ASN A 35 -7.76 3.47 3.02
N ASP A 36 -8.99 2.96 2.83
CA ASP A 36 -9.79 2.38 3.91
C ASP A 36 -9.36 0.95 4.22
N ILE A 37 -8.61 0.80 5.31
CA ILE A 37 -8.07 -0.48 5.80
C ILE A 37 -8.84 -1.03 7.01
N ARG A 38 -9.98 -0.44 7.39
CA ARG A 38 -10.71 -0.85 8.61
C ARG A 38 -11.25 -2.29 8.57
N HIS A 39 -11.40 -2.83 7.36
CA HIS A 39 -11.84 -4.20 7.13
C HIS A 39 -10.71 -5.24 7.29
N LEU A 40 -9.46 -4.80 7.44
CA LEU A 40 -8.31 -5.69 7.59
C LEU A 40 -8.13 -6.15 9.04
N ALA A 41 -7.70 -7.40 9.21
CA ALA A 41 -7.32 -7.91 10.52
C ALA A 41 -6.01 -7.25 11.00
N PRO A 42 -5.78 -7.16 12.32
CA PRO A 42 -4.46 -6.83 12.84
C PRO A 42 -3.40 -7.81 12.36
N GLY A 43 -2.20 -7.33 12.03
CA GLY A 43 -1.12 -8.17 11.51
C GLY A 43 -0.07 -7.40 10.72
N VAL A 44 0.85 -8.17 10.12
CA VAL A 44 1.90 -7.63 9.24
C VAL A 44 1.45 -7.71 7.79
N TYR A 45 1.63 -6.62 7.07
CA TYR A 45 1.32 -6.45 5.66
C TYR A 45 2.52 -5.81 4.93
N PHE A 46 2.51 -5.89 3.61
CA PHE A 46 3.51 -5.26 2.77
C PHE A 46 2.86 -4.39 1.71
N ILE A 47 3.37 -3.17 1.55
CA ILE A 47 3.07 -2.32 0.41
C ILE A 47 4.14 -2.59 -0.63
N ARG A 48 3.74 -2.86 -1.88
CA ARG A 48 4.64 -2.93 -3.03
C ARG A 48 4.25 -1.87 -4.03
N ASN A 49 5.20 -1.01 -4.41
CA ASN A 49 5.02 -0.03 -5.48
C ASN A 49 5.59 -0.62 -6.79
N GLU A 50 4.74 -0.79 -7.79
CA GLU A 50 5.15 -1.43 -9.06
C GLU A 50 6.10 -0.55 -9.88
N ALA A 51 5.95 0.77 -9.80
CA ALA A 51 6.76 1.71 -10.59
C ALA A 51 8.20 1.85 -10.09
N THR A 52 8.43 1.66 -8.78
CA THR A 52 9.74 1.91 -8.15
C THR A 52 10.42 0.64 -7.65
N ALA A 53 9.75 -0.52 -7.74
CA ALA A 53 10.15 -1.79 -7.12
C ALA A 53 10.42 -1.69 -5.60
N LYS A 54 10.04 -0.58 -4.95
CA LYS A 54 10.18 -0.39 -3.51
C LYS A 54 9.07 -1.12 -2.78
N SER A 55 9.42 -1.69 -1.63
CA SER A 55 8.46 -2.32 -0.72
C SER A 55 8.61 -1.74 0.69
N ALA A 56 7.50 -1.65 1.41
CA ALA A 56 7.46 -1.21 2.81
C ALA A 56 6.65 -2.20 3.64
N LYS A 57 7.10 -2.45 4.88
CA LYS A 57 6.36 -3.26 5.86
C LYS A 57 5.42 -2.35 6.65
N VAL A 58 4.18 -2.79 6.82
CA VAL A 58 3.18 -2.10 7.65
C VAL A 58 2.66 -3.07 8.71
N VAL A 59 2.48 -2.57 9.92
CA VAL A 59 1.81 -3.31 11.01
C VAL A 59 0.47 -2.64 11.25
N ILE A 60 -0.62 -3.39 11.09
CA ILE A 60 -1.96 -2.95 11.44
C ILE A 60 -2.24 -3.43 12.87
N GLN A 61 -2.56 -2.49 13.74
CA GLN A 61 -3.00 -2.71 15.11
C GLN A 61 -4.28 -1.92 15.38
N ARG A 62 -5.09 -2.36 16.36
CA ARG A 62 -6.32 -1.67 16.77
C ARG A 62 -6.07 -0.69 17.88
#